data_AF-A0A0F9D1H0-F1
#
_entry.id   AF-A0A0F9D1H0-F1
#
_cell.length_a   1.000
_cell.length_b   1.000
_cell.length_c   1.000
_cell.angle_alpha   90.00
_cell.angle_beta   90.00
_cell.angle_gamma   90.00
#
_symmetry.space_group_name_H-M   'P 1'
#
loop_
_entity.id
_entity.type
_entity.pdbx_description
1 polymer ?
#
loop_
_entity_poly.entity_id
_entity_poly.type
_entity_poly.pdbx_seq_one_letter_code
_entity_poly.pdbx_strand_id
1 'polypeptide(L)'
;MTTTCLDAVPPEQTRLKIIVRRHPVDWNDPVPATVERARAIVHENPDQAIYLNPAVTVTCPKPTEDFFREVRKRQAEWCRRASRTIPTRVRRRVSQWVGGGDPFSSKAEQYFHRAFCYTGILFINGQIVHPSQWK
;
A
#
# COMPACT_ATOMS: atom_id res chain seq x y z
N MET A 1 -28.35 23.58 -48.64
CA MET A 1 -28.56 22.63 -47.53
C MET A 1 -27.23 22.48 -46.82
N THR A 2 -27.08 23.08 -45.64
CA THR A 2 -25.80 23.19 -44.93
C THR A 2 -25.80 22.16 -43.80
N THR A 3 -25.11 21.04 -44.02
CA THR A 3 -24.96 19.97 -43.02
C THR A 3 -24.04 20.47 -41.92
N THR A 4 -24.61 20.75 -40.75
CA THR A 4 -23.86 21.16 -39.56
C THR A 4 -23.32 19.89 -38.90
N CYS A 5 -22.00 19.70 -38.96
CA CYS A 5 -21.31 18.64 -38.24
C CYS A 5 -21.37 18.95 -36.74
N LEU A 6 -22.11 18.14 -35.99
CA LEU A 6 -22.02 18.12 -34.53
C LEU A 6 -20.71 17.42 -34.17
N ASP A 7 -19.69 18.20 -33.82
CA ASP A 7 -18.47 17.69 -33.21
C ASP A 7 -18.83 16.93 -31.93
N ALA A 8 -18.70 15.61 -31.98
CA ALA A 8 -18.91 14.74 -30.83
C ALA A 8 -17.82 15.04 -29.80
N VAL A 9 -18.19 15.75 -28.73
CA VAL A 9 -17.33 15.92 -27.55
C VAL A 9 -17.03 14.52 -27.01
N PRO A 10 -15.74 14.09 -26.93
CA PRO A 10 -15.40 12.80 -26.37
C PRO A 10 -15.94 12.71 -24.95
N PRO A 11 -16.51 11.56 -24.52
CA PRO A 11 -16.98 11.41 -23.16
C PRO A 11 -15.83 11.71 -22.20
N GLU A 12 -16.10 12.60 -21.24
CA GLU A 12 -15.18 12.95 -20.17
C GLU A 12 -14.73 11.65 -19.48
N GLN A 13 -13.52 11.18 -19.78
CA GLN A 13 -12.93 10.05 -19.07
C GLN A 13 -12.78 10.48 -17.62
N THR A 14 -13.73 10.08 -16.78
CA THR A 14 -13.69 10.32 -15.34
C THR A 14 -12.44 9.62 -14.81
N ARG A 15 -11.34 10.36 -14.65
CA ARG A 15 -10.10 9.81 -14.12
C ARG A 15 -10.40 9.21 -12.76
N LEU A 16 -10.13 7.91 -12.60
CA LEU A 16 -10.31 7.23 -11.33
C LEU A 16 -9.48 7.95 -10.27
N LYS A 17 -10.15 8.40 -9.21
CA LYS A 17 -9.52 9.21 -8.16
C LYS A 17 -8.69 8.31 -7.25
N ILE A 18 -7.38 8.49 -7.29
CA ILE A 18 -6.44 7.90 -6.33
C ILE A 18 -6.45 8.77 -5.08
N ILE A 19 -6.67 8.15 -3.92
CA ILE A 19 -6.69 8.84 -2.62
C ILE A 19 -5.46 8.40 -1.84
N VAL A 20 -4.70 9.38 -1.32
CA VAL A 20 -3.51 9.13 -0.50
C VAL A 20 -3.73 9.72 0.88
N ARG A 21 -3.69 8.88 1.92
CA ARG A 21 -3.79 9.28 3.32
C ARG A 21 -2.48 8.99 4.03
N ARG A 22 -1.94 9.97 4.75
CA ARG A 22 -0.70 9.84 5.52
C ARG A 22 -1.00 9.59 6.99
N HIS A 23 -0.13 8.83 7.65
CA HIS A 23 -0.28 8.42 9.03
C HIS A 23 0.95 8.76 9.86
N PRO A 24 0.78 9.09 11.16
CA PRO A 24 1.89 9.07 12.10
C PRO A 24 2.44 7.63 12.20
N VAL A 25 3.75 7.53 12.45
CA VAL A 25 4.47 6.27 12.54
C VAL A 25 5.00 6.12 13.95
N ASP A 26 4.56 5.07 14.64
CA ASP A 26 5.30 4.54 15.77
C ASP A 26 6.51 3.76 15.25
N TRP A 27 7.71 4.24 15.56
CA TRP A 27 8.96 3.64 15.10
C TRP A 27 9.35 2.41 15.92
N ASN A 28 8.84 2.31 17.16
CA ASN A 28 9.13 1.19 18.05
C ASN A 28 8.30 -0.02 17.65
N ASP A 29 7.02 0.19 17.33
CA ASP A 29 6.15 -0.88 16.84
C ASP A 29 5.14 -0.41 15.77
N PRO A 30 5.55 -0.39 14.49
CA PRO A 30 4.69 0.07 13.40
C PRO A 30 3.58 -0.93 13.00
N VAL A 31 3.60 -2.17 13.50
CA VAL A 31 2.74 -3.26 12.97
C VAL A 31 1.29 -3.13 13.44
N PRO A 32 0.97 -3.01 14.75
CA PRO A 32 -0.41 -3.03 15.24
C PRO A 32 -1.29 -1.98 14.56
N ALA A 33 -0.84 -0.72 14.52
CA ALA A 33 -1.59 0.35 13.88
C ALA A 33 -1.80 0.13 12.38
N THR A 34 -0.85 -0.51 11.69
CA THR A 34 -0.98 -0.81 10.26
C THR A 34 -1.96 -1.95 10.01
N VAL A 35 -1.93 -2.98 10.86
CA VAL A 35 -2.86 -4.13 10.79
C VAL A 35 -4.29 -3.68 11.07
N GLU A 36 -4.52 -2.88 12.11
CA GLU A 36 -5.87 -2.38 12.42
C GLU A 36 -6.44 -1.52 11.29
N ARG A 37 -5.62 -0.64 10.68
CA ARG A 37 -6.03 0.09 9.48
C ARG A 37 -6.33 -0.83 8.30
N ALA A 38 -5.54 -1.89 8.10
CA ALA A 38 -5.78 -2.84 7.02
C ALA A 38 -7.12 -3.54 7.19
N ARG A 39 -7.42 -4.02 8.40
CA ARG A 39 -8.70 -4.67 8.74
C ARG A 39 -9.88 -3.74 8.49
N ALA A 40 -9.82 -2.51 9.01
CA ALA A 40 -10.89 -1.54 8.85
C ALA A 40 -11.16 -1.21 7.37
N ILE A 41 -10.11 -0.87 6.61
CA ILE A 41 -10.28 -0.41 5.23
C ILE A 41 -10.72 -1.54 4.31
N VAL A 42 -10.18 -2.75 4.48
CA VAL A 42 -10.59 -3.92 3.68
C VAL A 42 -12.02 -4.32 4.00
N HIS A 43 -12.47 -4.18 5.25
CA HIS A 43 -13.86 -4.42 5.62
C HIS A 43 -14.82 -3.38 5.04
N GLU A 44 -14.46 -2.10 5.11
CA GLU A 44 -15.28 -0.99 4.60
C GLU A 44 -15.32 -0.93 3.06
N ASN A 45 -14.25 -1.35 2.39
CA ASN A 45 -14.06 -1.18 0.95
C ASN A 45 -13.50 -2.47 0.30
N PRO A 46 -14.22 -3.60 0.37
CA PRO A 46 -13.69 -4.88 -0.09
C PRO A 46 -13.35 -4.89 -1.58
N ASP A 47 -14.11 -4.15 -2.40
CA ASP A 47 -13.97 -4.16 -3.87
C ASP A 47 -12.94 -3.14 -4.42
N GLN A 48 -12.15 -2.50 -3.55
CA GLN A 48 -11.17 -1.49 -3.96
C GLN A 48 -9.75 -2.04 -4.08
N ALA A 49 -8.91 -1.30 -4.80
CA ALA A 49 -7.46 -1.46 -4.75
C ALA A 49 -6.91 -0.64 -3.58
N ILE A 50 -6.25 -1.31 -2.63
CA ILE A 50 -5.79 -0.71 -1.37
C ILE A 50 -4.33 -1.11 -1.14
N TYR A 51 -3.42 -0.14 -1.14
CA TYR A 51 -2.06 -0.31 -0.66
C TYR A 51 -1.89 0.36 0.69
N LEU A 52 -1.14 -0.27 1.59
CA LEU A 52 -0.84 0.32 2.89
C LEU A 52 0.54 -0.08 3.41
N ASN A 53 1.19 0.86 4.07
CA ASN A 53 2.38 0.69 4.89
C ASN A 53 2.22 1.52 6.18
N PRO A 54 3.20 1.53 7.10
CA PRO A 54 3.08 2.28 8.36
C PRO A 54 2.76 3.76 8.20
N ALA A 55 3.25 4.41 7.15
CA ALA A 55 3.17 5.85 6.95
C ALA A 55 2.05 6.29 5.99
N VAL A 56 1.49 5.40 5.18
CA VAL A 56 0.57 5.78 4.11
C VAL A 56 -0.44 4.70 3.77
N THR A 57 -1.63 5.13 3.37
CA THR A 57 -2.65 4.33 2.68
C THR A 57 -2.91 4.98 1.32
N VAL A 58 -2.93 4.16 0.28
CA VAL A 58 -3.33 4.55 -1.08
C VAL A 58 -4.55 3.72 -1.46
N THR A 59 -5.66 4.36 -1.83
CA THR A 59 -6.87 3.67 -2.29
C THR A 59 -7.27 4.13 -3.69
N CYS A 60 -7.87 3.23 -4.45
CA CYS A 60 -8.45 3.50 -5.76
C CYS A 60 -9.64 2.55 -6.00
N PRO A 61 -10.76 3.00 -6.61
CA PRO A 61 -11.89 2.12 -6.88
C PRO A 61 -11.56 0.89 -7.72
N LYS A 62 -10.58 0.99 -8.62
CA LYS A 62 -10.08 -0.12 -9.43
C LYS A 62 -8.56 0.01 -9.59
N PRO A 63 -7.82 -1.10 -9.76
CA PRO A 63 -6.39 -1.01 -10.06
C PRO A 63 -6.17 -0.33 -11.41
N THR A 64 -5.28 0.66 -11.45
CA THR A 64 -4.86 1.38 -12.65
C THR A 64 -3.34 1.52 -12.66
N GLU A 65 -2.76 1.83 -13.82
CA GLU A 65 -1.32 2.08 -13.92
C GLU A 65 -0.89 3.25 -13.02
N ASP A 66 -1.69 4.31 -12.96
CA ASP A 66 -1.45 5.47 -12.09
C ASP A 66 -1.51 5.09 -10.61
N PHE A 67 -2.42 4.19 -10.22
CA PHE A 67 -2.46 3.66 -8.87
C PHE A 67 -1.16 2.92 -8.53
N PHE A 68 -0.71 2.00 -9.39
CA PHE A 68 0.54 1.28 -9.14
C PHE A 68 1.77 2.20 -9.15
N ARG A 69 1.77 3.25 -9.99
CA ARG A 69 2.81 4.28 -10.01
C ARG A 69 2.86 5.03 -8.68
N GLU A 70 1.71 5.42 -8.14
CA GLU A 70 1.62 6.08 -6.84
C GLU A 70 2.02 5.13 -5.71
N VAL A 71 1.60 3.86 -5.74
CA VAL A 71 2.03 2.82 -4.77
C VAL A 71 3.55 2.68 -4.75
N ARG A 72 4.19 2.51 -5.92
CA ARG A 72 5.66 2.39 -6.01
C ARG A 72 6.37 3.63 -5.49
N LYS A 73 5.86 4.82 -5.82
CA LYS A 73 6.39 6.09 -5.30
C LYS A 73 6.33 6.14 -3.76
N ARG A 74 5.18 5.81 -3.17
CA ARG A 74 4.98 5.84 -1.71
C ARG A 74 5.76 4.74 -0.98
N GLN A 75 5.87 3.56 -1.57
CA GLN A 75 6.75 2.50 -1.06
C GLN A 75 8.20 2.97 -1.05
N ALA A 76 8.70 3.55 -2.14
CA ALA A 76 10.08 4.04 -2.22
C ALA A 76 10.36 5.19 -1.24
N GLU A 77 9.40 6.11 -1.05
CA GLU A 77 9.47 7.15 -0.01
C GLU A 77 9.57 6.54 1.39
N TRP A 78 8.71 5.58 1.73
CA TRP A 78 8.73 4.90 3.01
C TRP A 78 10.02 4.12 3.26
N CYS A 79 10.45 3.31 2.30
CA CYS A 79 11.70 2.55 2.39
C CYS A 79 12.92 3.47 2.63
N ARG A 80 12.97 4.63 1.97
CA ARG A 80 14.02 5.64 2.20
C ARG A 80 13.94 6.27 3.59
N ARG A 81 12.72 6.53 4.10
CA ARG A 81 12.52 7.09 5.44
C ARG A 81 12.91 6.10 6.54
N ALA A 82 12.43 4.87 6.45
CA ALA A 82 12.81 3.80 7.36
C ALA A 82 14.30 3.48 7.28
N SER A 83 14.92 3.60 6.09
CA SER A 83 16.34 3.31 5.96
C SER A 83 17.28 4.30 6.65
N ARG A 84 16.82 5.54 6.86
CA ARG A 84 17.52 6.58 7.61
C ARG A 84 17.35 6.44 9.13
N THR A 85 16.24 5.83 9.56
CA THR A 85 15.85 5.79 10.98
C THR A 85 16.31 4.51 11.66
N ILE A 86 16.26 3.38 10.94
CA ILE A 86 16.46 2.05 11.53
C ILE A 86 17.70 1.42 10.91
N PRO A 87 18.66 0.85 11.67
CA PRO A 87 19.85 0.23 11.11
C PRO A 87 19.54 -0.91 10.11
N THR A 88 20.36 -1.04 9.05
CA THR A 88 20.17 -2.06 8.00
C THR A 88 20.08 -3.49 8.56
N ARG A 89 20.85 -3.81 9.61
CA ARG A 89 20.83 -5.14 10.25
C ARG A 89 19.46 -5.47 10.85
N VAL A 90 18.85 -4.50 11.54
CA VAL A 90 17.51 -4.60 12.14
C VAL A 90 16.46 -4.73 11.04
N ARG A 91 16.53 -3.92 9.97
CA ARG A 91 15.58 -4.00 8.84
C ARG A 91 15.63 -5.35 8.10
N ARG A 92 16.81 -5.98 8.01
CA ARG A 92 16.98 -7.30 7.34
C ARG A 92 16.37 -8.44 8.16
N ARG A 93 16.29 -8.30 9.48
CA ARG A 93 15.71 -9.27 10.40
C ARG A 93 14.51 -8.64 11.09
N VAL A 94 13.35 -8.73 10.45
CA VAL A 94 12.13 -8.07 10.93
C VAL A 94 11.79 -8.44 12.38
N SER A 95 12.10 -9.65 12.83
CA SER A 95 11.96 -10.03 14.25
C SER A 95 12.74 -9.15 15.23
N GLN A 96 13.92 -8.65 14.83
CA GLN A 96 14.71 -7.71 15.64
C GLN A 96 14.10 -6.30 15.68
N TRP A 97 13.18 -5.99 14.79
CA TRP A 97 12.48 -4.72 14.78
C TRP A 97 11.16 -4.81 15.57
N VAL A 98 10.33 -5.82 15.28
CA VAL A 98 8.94 -5.88 15.78
C VAL A 98 8.63 -7.09 16.68
N GLY A 99 9.55 -8.05 16.82
CA GLY A 99 9.31 -9.30 17.55
C GLY A 99 10.25 -9.51 18.74
N GLY A 100 10.85 -8.46 19.29
CA GLY A 100 11.78 -8.57 20.44
C GLY A 100 13.06 -9.39 20.16
N GLY A 101 13.29 -9.79 18.91
CA GLY A 101 14.37 -10.68 18.50
C GLY A 101 13.98 -12.15 18.32
N ASP A 102 12.77 -12.54 18.70
CA ASP A 102 12.32 -13.93 18.63
C ASP A 102 12.12 -14.41 17.18
N PRO A 103 12.47 -15.66 16.87
CA PRO A 103 12.24 -16.21 15.54
C PRO A 103 10.73 -16.34 15.25
N PHE A 104 10.33 -16.01 14.03
CA PHE A 104 8.96 -16.24 13.58
C PHE A 104 8.65 -17.74 13.51
N SER A 105 7.43 -18.11 13.89
CA SER A 105 6.94 -19.49 13.86
C SER A 105 6.71 -20.02 12.44
N SER A 106 6.50 -19.12 11.47
CA SER A 106 6.27 -19.49 10.06
C SER A 106 6.78 -18.45 9.06
N LYS A 107 6.96 -18.90 7.80
CA LYS A 107 7.27 -17.99 6.67
C LYS A 107 6.14 -17.00 6.39
N ALA A 108 4.89 -17.41 6.62
CA ALA A 108 3.72 -16.54 6.43
C ALA A 108 3.73 -15.39 7.45
N GLU A 109 3.97 -15.70 8.72
CA GLU A 109 4.14 -14.69 9.77
C GLU A 109 5.27 -13.71 9.43
N GLN A 110 6.44 -14.22 9.05
CA GLN A 110 7.56 -13.39 8.61
C GLN A 110 7.18 -12.47 7.44
N TYR A 111 6.45 -13.00 6.45
CA TYR A 111 5.96 -12.22 5.31
C TYR A 111 5.05 -11.09 5.77
N PHE A 112 4.04 -11.38 6.61
CA PHE A 112 3.09 -10.38 7.09
C PHE A 112 3.76 -9.31 7.94
N HIS A 113 4.61 -9.68 8.90
CA HIS A 113 5.35 -8.69 9.69
C HIS A 113 6.17 -7.78 8.78
N ARG A 114 6.87 -8.34 7.80
CA ARG A 114 7.65 -7.56 6.82
C ARG A 114 6.78 -6.65 5.96
N ALA A 115 5.62 -7.14 5.53
CA ALA A 115 4.67 -6.38 4.75
C ALA A 115 4.11 -5.21 5.56
N PHE A 116 3.64 -5.45 6.78
CA PHE A 116 3.06 -4.43 7.63
C PHE A 116 4.08 -3.44 8.21
N CYS A 117 5.35 -3.83 8.41
CA CYS A 117 6.35 -2.91 8.96
C CYS A 117 7.21 -2.21 7.89
N TYR A 118 7.40 -2.81 6.70
CA TYR A 118 8.42 -2.33 5.77
C TYR A 118 7.95 -2.24 4.32
N THR A 119 7.65 -3.35 3.64
CA THR A 119 7.38 -3.30 2.20
C THR A 119 6.01 -2.70 1.86
N GLY A 120 5.09 -2.69 2.83
CA GLY A 120 3.67 -2.50 2.58
C GLY A 120 3.01 -3.77 2.06
N ILE A 121 1.68 -3.76 2.09
CA ILE A 121 0.80 -4.81 1.61
C ILE A 121 -0.22 -4.20 0.65
N LEU A 122 -0.58 -4.97 -0.38
CA LEU A 122 -1.54 -4.57 -1.40
C LEU A 122 -2.72 -5.54 -1.39
N PHE A 123 -3.92 -4.98 -1.42
CA PHE A 123 -5.18 -5.69 -1.62
C PHE A 123 -5.83 -5.23 -2.92
N ILE A 124 -6.41 -6.17 -3.66
CA ILE A 124 -7.30 -5.90 -4.78
C ILE A 124 -8.51 -6.82 -4.58
N ASN A 125 -9.71 -6.25 -4.51
CA ASN A 125 -10.96 -7.00 -4.28
C ASN A 125 -10.86 -7.90 -3.03
N GLY A 126 -10.32 -7.37 -1.94
CA GLY A 126 -10.12 -8.08 -0.66
C GLY A 126 -9.00 -9.12 -0.65
N GLN A 127 -8.35 -9.38 -1.80
CA GLN A 127 -7.30 -10.38 -1.92
C GLN A 127 -5.91 -9.76 -1.85
N ILE A 128 -4.99 -10.41 -1.13
CA ILE A 128 -3.60 -9.98 -1.03
C ILE A 128 -2.90 -10.24 -2.37
N VAL A 129 -2.26 -9.21 -2.91
CA VAL A 129 -1.52 -9.27 -4.17
C VAL A 129 -0.03 -9.24 -3.89
N HIS A 130 0.68 -10.25 -4.38
CA HIS A 130 2.12 -10.39 -4.16
C HIS A 130 2.90 -9.24 -4.87
N PRO A 131 4.00 -8.72 -4.28
CA PRO A 131 4.78 -7.62 -4.87
C PRO A 131 5.23 -7.80 -6.33
N SER A 132 5.44 -9.04 -6.79
CA SER A 132 5.80 -9.33 -8.19
C SER A 132 4.67 -9.03 -9.20
N GLN A 133 3.45 -8.79 -8.71
CA GLN A 133 2.25 -8.55 -9.52
C GLN A 133 1.82 -7.07 -9.51
N TRP A 134 2.59 -6.16 -8.90
CA TRP A 134 2.25 -4.74 -8.80
C TRP A 134 2.59 -3.99 -10.10
N LYS A 135 1.80 -4.23 -11.16
CA LYS A 135 2.04 -3.69 -12.51
C LYS A 135 0.79 -3.01 -13.04
#